data_AF-A0A532DPJ4-F1
#
_entry.id   AF-A0A532DPJ4-F1
#
_cell.length_a   1.000
_cell.length_b   1.000
_cell.length_c   1.000
_cell.angle_alpha   90.00
_cell.angle_beta   90.00
_cell.angle_gamma   90.00
#
_symmetry.space_group_name_H-M   'P 1'
#
loop_
_entity.id
_entity.type
_entity.pdbx_description
1 polymer ?
#
loop_
_entity_poly.entity_id
_entity_poly.type
_entity_poly.pdbx_seq_one_letter_code
_entity_poly.pdbx_strand_id
1 'polypeptide(L)'
;PLAAFMAKRGYLPNNVPLLKQVLALGGATVCREGTAIIVNGRTYGHACERDSRGRSLPCWRGCREIADGEVFLMNPNAAESFDSRYFGPLPLSLVVGRAVPVWTTERAAPVLDPTNDVSWRTVTSRLNAHQALMKGALQCPRSAPSHAMMTASSAISQR
;
A
#
# COMPACT_ATOMS: atom_id res chain seq x y z
N PRO A 1 17.15 4.15 -3.74
CA PRO A 1 16.62 4.72 -5.02
C PRO A 1 15.21 5.32 -4.92
N LEU A 2 14.25 4.60 -4.33
CA LEU A 2 12.87 5.08 -4.17
C LEU A 2 12.77 6.30 -3.23
N ALA A 3 13.47 6.29 -2.10
CA ALA A 3 13.57 7.42 -1.16
C ALA A 3 14.01 8.72 -1.84
N ALA A 4 15.15 8.65 -2.53
CA ALA A 4 15.72 9.78 -3.25
C ALA A 4 14.80 10.32 -4.35
N PHE A 5 14.09 9.42 -5.06
CA PHE A 5 13.07 9.83 -6.03
C PHE A 5 11.95 10.61 -5.32
N MET A 6 11.39 10.07 -4.23
CA MET A 6 10.31 10.74 -3.50
C MET A 6 10.74 12.08 -2.91
N ALA A 7 11.96 12.17 -2.37
CA ALA A 7 12.52 13.41 -1.85
C ALA A 7 12.75 14.45 -2.96
N LYS A 8 13.38 14.07 -4.07
CA LYS A 8 13.58 14.94 -5.24
C LYS A 8 12.25 15.42 -5.82
N ARG A 9 11.23 14.57 -5.78
CA ARG A 9 9.89 14.91 -6.24
C ARG A 9 9.12 15.75 -5.23
N GLY A 10 9.60 15.92 -4.00
CA GLY A 10 8.90 16.63 -2.93
C GLY A 10 7.61 15.91 -2.52
N TYR A 11 7.61 14.58 -2.59
CA TYR A 11 6.52 13.74 -2.10
C TYR A 11 6.72 13.50 -0.61
N LEU A 12 7.90 12.98 -0.23
CA LEU A 12 8.24 12.68 1.15
C LEU A 12 9.74 12.94 1.35
N PRO A 13 10.16 13.56 2.46
CA PRO A 13 11.58 13.66 2.80
C PRO A 13 12.24 12.28 2.99
N ASN A 14 13.57 12.24 2.89
CA ASN A 14 14.33 11.04 3.21
C ASN A 14 14.12 10.64 4.68
N ASN A 15 14.25 9.34 4.97
CA ASN A 15 14.15 8.75 6.32
C ASN A 15 12.78 8.87 7.00
N VAL A 16 11.74 9.34 6.29
CA VAL A 16 10.36 9.30 6.80
C VAL A 16 9.69 8.01 6.30
N PRO A 17 9.16 7.16 7.19
CA PRO A 17 8.51 5.93 6.77
C PRO A 17 7.13 6.20 6.17
N LEU A 18 6.73 5.37 5.21
CA LEU A 18 5.37 5.34 4.67
C LEU A 18 4.53 4.31 5.41
N LEU A 19 3.28 4.66 5.70
CA LEU A 19 2.26 3.69 6.11
C LEU A 19 1.45 3.24 4.90
N LYS A 20 1.45 1.93 4.62
CA LYS A 20 0.68 1.31 3.52
C LYS A 20 0.00 0.03 3.99
N GLN A 21 -1.04 -0.40 3.26
CA GLN A 21 -1.65 -1.72 3.49
C GLN A 21 -0.91 -2.78 2.67
N VAL A 22 -0.83 -3.99 3.21
CA VAL A 22 -0.38 -5.17 2.48
C VAL A 22 -1.51 -5.64 1.58
N LEU A 23 -1.28 -5.62 0.26
CA LEU A 23 -2.25 -6.11 -0.71
C LEU A 23 -1.93 -7.54 -1.16
N ALA A 24 -0.64 -7.89 -1.29
CA ALA A 24 -0.21 -9.23 -1.67
C ALA A 24 1.16 -9.59 -1.07
N LEU A 25 1.37 -10.89 -0.84
CA LEU A 25 2.59 -11.52 -0.34
C LEU A 25 3.07 -12.60 -1.33
N GLY A 26 4.16 -13.29 -0.98
CA GLY A 26 4.74 -14.40 -1.75
C GLY A 26 3.71 -15.37 -2.35
N GLY A 27 3.93 -15.77 -3.60
CA GLY A 27 3.06 -16.69 -4.36
C GLY A 27 1.85 -16.03 -5.04
N ALA A 28 1.52 -14.77 -4.74
CA ALA A 28 0.49 -14.04 -5.47
C ALA A 28 1.00 -13.58 -6.84
N THR A 29 0.15 -13.62 -7.88
CA THR A 29 0.42 -12.97 -9.16
C THR A 29 -0.16 -11.57 -9.19
N VAL A 30 0.67 -10.56 -9.45
CA VAL A 30 0.24 -9.17 -9.62
C VAL A 30 0.53 -8.69 -11.04
N CYS A 31 -0.48 -8.16 -11.71
CA CYS A 31 -0.40 -7.61 -13.05
C CYS A 31 -0.65 -6.11 -13.08
N ARG A 32 0.11 -5.44 -13.94
CA ARG A 32 -0.04 -4.03 -14.30
C ARG A 32 -0.40 -3.93 -15.78
N GLU A 33 -1.70 -3.82 -16.03
CA GLU A 33 -2.30 -3.69 -17.37
C GLU A 33 -2.87 -2.28 -17.54
N GLY A 34 -2.34 -1.50 -18.49
CA GLY A 34 -2.79 -0.11 -18.70
C GLY A 34 -2.62 0.73 -17.43
N THR A 35 -3.72 1.12 -16.76
CA THR A 35 -3.75 1.73 -15.40
C THR A 35 -4.21 0.78 -14.30
N ALA A 36 -4.75 -0.40 -14.62
CA ALA A 36 -5.23 -1.37 -13.65
C ALA A 36 -4.11 -2.09 -12.88
N ILE A 37 -4.39 -2.38 -11.61
CA ILE A 37 -3.69 -3.35 -10.76
C ILE A 37 -4.60 -4.53 -10.55
N ILE A 38 -4.10 -5.70 -10.93
CA ILE A 38 -4.84 -6.95 -10.85
C ILE A 38 -4.03 -7.90 -9.98
N VAL A 39 -4.64 -8.49 -8.95
CA VAL A 39 -4.01 -9.52 -8.11
C VAL A 39 -4.82 -10.80 -8.23
N ASN A 40 -4.18 -11.89 -8.64
CA ASN A 40 -4.82 -13.20 -8.86
C ASN A 40 -6.13 -13.08 -9.69
N GLY A 41 -6.09 -12.29 -10.76
CA GLY A 41 -7.22 -12.07 -11.67
C GLY A 41 -8.29 -11.07 -11.21
N ARG A 42 -8.16 -10.47 -10.01
CA ARG A 42 -9.13 -9.47 -9.49
C ARG A 42 -8.53 -8.07 -9.52
N THR A 43 -9.29 -7.09 -10.04
CA THR A 43 -8.85 -5.68 -10.08
C THR A 43 -9.01 -5.01 -8.72
N TYR A 44 -7.92 -4.40 -8.21
CA TYR A 44 -7.90 -3.72 -6.91
C TYR A 44 -7.83 -2.19 -7.00
N GLY A 45 -7.58 -1.64 -8.19
CA GLY A 45 -7.63 -0.21 -8.42
C GLY A 45 -6.77 0.22 -9.59
N HIS A 46 -6.67 1.53 -9.78
CA HIS A 46 -5.94 2.12 -10.89
C HIS A 46 -4.82 3.05 -10.43
N ALA A 47 -3.72 3.04 -11.19
CA ALA A 47 -2.63 3.99 -11.09
C ALA A 47 -2.92 5.22 -11.95
N CYS A 48 -2.52 6.37 -11.44
CA CYS A 48 -2.66 7.66 -12.11
C CYS A 48 -1.42 7.93 -12.96
N GLU A 49 -1.55 8.58 -14.10
CA GLU A 49 -0.39 8.75 -14.99
C GLU A 49 0.50 9.93 -14.58
N ARG A 50 -0.10 10.91 -13.88
CA ARG A 50 0.55 12.16 -13.51
C ARG A 50 0.29 12.50 -12.05
N ASP A 51 1.25 13.20 -11.46
CA ASP A 51 1.11 13.77 -10.13
C ASP A 51 0.29 15.06 -10.14
N SER A 52 0.03 15.64 -8.97
CA SER A 52 -0.72 16.92 -8.83
C SER A 52 -0.02 18.14 -9.47
N ARG A 53 1.24 18.00 -9.89
CA ARG A 53 2.01 19.00 -10.64
C ARG A 53 2.12 18.67 -12.13
N GLY A 54 1.31 17.72 -12.63
CA GLY A 54 1.27 17.33 -14.04
C GLY A 54 2.49 16.52 -14.52
N ARG A 55 3.39 16.13 -13.61
CA ARG A 55 4.62 15.42 -13.96
C ARG A 55 4.33 13.91 -14.03
N SER A 56 4.89 13.21 -15.01
CA SER A 56 4.68 11.77 -15.19
C SER A 56 5.09 10.96 -13.97
N LEU A 57 4.32 9.92 -13.66
CA LEU A 57 4.57 8.98 -12.58
C LEU A 57 5.31 7.72 -13.07
N PRO A 58 6.09 7.05 -12.20
CA PRO A 58 6.71 5.78 -12.54
C PRO A 58 5.67 4.73 -12.96
N CYS A 59 6.02 3.91 -13.94
CA CYS A 59 5.13 2.91 -14.52
C CYS A 59 5.90 1.63 -14.80
N TRP A 60 5.56 0.57 -14.08
CA TRP A 60 5.95 -0.80 -14.42
C TRP A 60 4.83 -1.45 -15.27
N ARG A 61 5.08 -2.59 -15.90
CA ARG A 61 4.10 -3.27 -16.78
C ARG A 61 4.23 -4.79 -16.68
N GLY A 62 3.17 -5.48 -17.08
CA GLY A 62 3.13 -6.94 -17.16
C GLY A 62 2.74 -7.60 -15.84
N CYS A 63 2.80 -8.93 -15.82
CA CYS A 63 2.48 -9.76 -14.67
C CYS A 63 3.76 -10.28 -14.00
N ARG A 64 3.75 -10.35 -12.67
CA ARG A 64 4.84 -10.90 -11.87
C ARG A 64 4.26 -11.69 -10.71
N GLU A 65 4.82 -12.87 -10.46
CA GLU A 65 4.63 -13.54 -9.17
C GLU A 65 5.46 -12.80 -8.10
N ILE A 66 4.87 -12.58 -6.94
CA ILE A 66 5.56 -12.02 -5.78
C ILE A 66 6.45 -13.12 -5.20
N ALA A 67 7.75 -12.87 -5.09
CA ALA A 67 8.65 -13.80 -4.43
C ALA A 67 8.41 -13.82 -2.90
N ASP A 68 8.83 -14.89 -2.21
CA ASP A 68 8.68 -15.02 -0.75
C ASP A 68 9.32 -13.87 0.06
N GLY A 69 10.37 -13.25 -0.51
CA GLY A 69 11.04 -12.08 0.06
C GLY A 69 10.47 -10.73 -0.36
N GLU A 70 9.35 -10.70 -1.09
CA GLU A 70 8.72 -9.50 -1.62
C GLU A 70 7.32 -9.26 -1.02
N VAL A 71 6.84 -8.02 -1.16
CA VAL A 71 5.51 -7.59 -0.74
C VAL A 71 4.95 -6.58 -1.74
N PHE A 72 3.65 -6.65 -1.99
CA PHE A 72 2.92 -5.64 -2.75
C PHE A 72 2.09 -4.77 -1.82
N LEU A 73 2.38 -3.47 -1.78
CA LEU A 73 1.81 -2.55 -0.81
C LEU A 73 0.94 -1.52 -1.52
N MET A 74 -0.35 -1.48 -1.23
CA MET A 74 -1.30 -0.59 -1.89
C MET A 74 -2.44 -0.26 -0.95
N ASN A 75 -2.93 0.99 -0.98
CA ASN A 75 -4.19 1.35 -0.34
C ASN A 75 -5.28 1.50 -1.41
N PRO A 76 -6.17 0.50 -1.60
CA PRO A 76 -7.21 0.52 -2.62
C PRO A 76 -8.20 1.67 -2.47
N ASN A 77 -8.43 2.11 -1.23
CA ASN A 77 -9.40 3.15 -0.90
C ASN A 77 -8.84 4.57 -1.01
N ALA A 78 -7.57 4.72 -1.37
CA ALA A 78 -6.91 6.01 -1.58
C ALA A 78 -6.35 6.06 -2.99
N ALA A 79 -7.16 6.53 -3.94
CA ALA A 79 -6.78 6.62 -5.36
C ALA A 79 -5.47 7.41 -5.52
N GLU A 80 -5.29 8.50 -4.76
CA GLU A 80 -4.11 9.35 -4.77
C GLU A 80 -2.91 8.85 -3.93
N SER A 81 -2.94 7.62 -3.41
CA SER A 81 -1.81 7.06 -2.65
C SER A 81 -0.66 6.66 -3.57
N PHE A 82 0.53 7.23 -3.33
CA PHE A 82 1.76 6.80 -3.99
C PHE A 82 2.28 5.51 -3.35
N ASP A 83 2.03 4.37 -3.99
CA ASP A 83 2.30 3.01 -3.49
C ASP A 83 2.72 2.04 -4.63
N SER A 84 2.68 0.71 -4.41
CA SER A 84 3.19 -0.30 -5.36
C SER A 84 2.52 -0.26 -6.75
N ARG A 85 1.44 0.50 -6.93
CA ARG A 85 0.94 0.92 -8.25
C ARG A 85 2.02 1.47 -9.18
N TYR A 86 2.99 2.17 -8.62
CA TYR A 86 4.00 2.93 -9.37
C TYR A 86 5.36 2.25 -9.40
N PHE A 87 5.75 1.58 -8.32
CA PHE A 87 7.07 0.97 -8.16
C PHE A 87 7.05 -0.56 -8.09
N GLY A 88 5.87 -1.18 -8.13
CA GLY A 88 5.73 -2.63 -8.15
C GLY A 88 5.99 -3.30 -6.79
N PRO A 89 6.27 -4.62 -6.78
CA PRO A 89 6.69 -5.36 -5.60
C PRO A 89 7.94 -4.75 -4.97
N LEU A 90 8.02 -4.79 -3.64
CA LEU A 90 9.17 -4.31 -2.88
C LEU A 90 9.76 -5.45 -2.04
N PRO A 91 11.08 -5.46 -1.79
CA PRO A 91 11.67 -6.38 -0.81
C PRO A 91 11.06 -6.17 0.58
N LEU A 92 10.75 -7.26 1.28
CA LEU A 92 10.28 -7.24 2.67
C LEU A 92 11.28 -6.56 3.62
N SER A 93 12.58 -6.55 3.28
CA SER A 93 13.62 -5.86 4.05
C SER A 93 13.44 -4.34 4.15
N LEU A 94 12.60 -3.74 3.29
CA LEU A 94 12.20 -2.33 3.40
C LEU A 94 11.12 -2.10 4.47
N VAL A 95 10.43 -3.14 4.93
CA VAL A 95 9.43 -3.03 5.99
C VAL A 95 10.12 -2.96 7.35
N VAL A 96 9.88 -1.89 8.09
CA VAL A 96 10.47 -1.68 9.43
C VAL A 96 9.53 -2.04 10.57
N GLY A 97 8.25 -2.24 10.29
CA GLY A 97 7.31 -2.70 11.28
C GLY A 97 5.90 -2.84 10.76
N ARG A 98 5.07 -3.54 11.53
CA ARG A 98 3.63 -3.60 11.33
C ARG A 98 2.99 -2.46 12.14
N ALA A 99 2.15 -1.66 11.49
CA ALA A 99 1.35 -0.66 12.18
C ALA A 99 0.11 -1.34 12.79
N VAL A 100 -0.02 -1.20 14.11
CA VAL A 100 -1.18 -1.70 14.85
C VAL A 100 -2.08 -0.50 15.16
N PRO A 101 -3.35 -0.50 14.71
CA PRO A 101 -4.26 0.59 14.98
C PRO A 101 -4.52 0.70 16.49
N VAL A 102 -4.45 1.93 17.00
CA VAL A 102 -4.74 2.23 18.42
C VAL A 102 -6.19 2.68 18.59
N TRP A 103 -6.74 3.37 17.59
CA TRP A 103 -8.14 3.83 17.53
C TRP A 103 -8.57 4.00 16.06
N THR A 104 -9.74 3.48 15.69
CA THR A 104 -10.34 3.62 14.35
C THR A 104 -11.84 3.89 14.49
N THR A 105 -12.41 4.76 13.66
CA THR A 105 -13.82 5.19 13.77
C THR A 105 -14.84 4.25 13.10
N GLU A 106 -14.42 3.06 12.66
CA GLU A 106 -15.26 2.11 11.92
C GLU A 106 -15.53 0.87 12.78
N ARG A 107 -16.81 0.48 12.92
CA ARG A 107 -17.26 -0.72 13.63
C ARG A 107 -16.62 -1.96 13.01
N ALA A 108 -15.73 -2.63 13.75
CA ALA A 108 -15.27 -3.95 13.38
C ALA A 108 -16.49 -4.87 13.22
N ALA A 109 -16.69 -5.44 12.02
CA ALA A 109 -17.60 -6.56 11.89
C ALA A 109 -17.12 -7.66 12.86
N PRO A 110 -18.02 -8.29 13.64
CA PRO A 110 -17.62 -9.40 14.49
C PRO A 110 -17.04 -10.51 13.61
N VAL A 111 -15.84 -10.97 13.98
CA VAL A 111 -15.19 -12.13 13.37
C VAL A 111 -16.05 -13.35 13.67
N LEU A 112 -16.70 -13.92 12.64
CA LEU A 112 -17.35 -15.23 12.74
C LEU A 112 -16.41 -16.30 12.16
N ASP A 113 -15.73 -16.98 13.08
CA ASP A 113 -15.60 -18.44 13.22
C ASP A 113 -14.15 -19.00 13.43
N PRO A 114 -13.81 -19.56 14.64
CA PRO A 114 -13.13 -20.85 14.80
C PRO A 114 -11.70 -21.11 14.35
N THR A 115 -11.53 -21.69 13.16
CA THR A 115 -10.73 -22.93 13.10
C THR A 115 -9.46 -22.91 12.26
N ASN A 116 -8.96 -21.78 11.76
CA ASN A 116 -7.62 -21.75 11.15
C ASN A 116 -6.73 -20.63 11.68
N ASP A 117 -5.75 -21.11 12.45
CA ASP A 117 -4.60 -20.47 13.05
C ASP A 117 -3.94 -19.36 12.22
N VAL A 118 -4.04 -18.12 12.69
CA VAL A 118 -2.92 -17.18 12.82
C VAL A 118 -3.19 -16.29 14.05
N SER A 119 -2.73 -16.73 15.21
CA SER A 119 -2.74 -15.93 16.45
C SER A 119 -1.91 -14.63 16.30
N TRP A 120 -2.56 -13.49 16.08
CA TRP A 120 -1.97 -12.17 16.36
C TRP A 120 -2.62 -11.61 17.63
N ARG A 121 -1.93 -11.73 18.77
CA ARG A 121 -2.40 -11.15 20.03
C ARG A 121 -2.17 -9.63 20.05
N THR A 122 -3.24 -8.92 20.38
CA THR A 122 -3.38 -7.48 20.54
C THR A 122 -2.61 -6.95 21.75
N VAL A 123 -1.88 -5.83 21.58
CA VAL A 123 -1.51 -4.94 22.71
C VAL A 123 -1.57 -3.48 22.24
N THR A 124 -2.16 -2.65 23.09
CA THR A 124 -2.40 -1.21 22.92
C THR A 124 -1.22 -0.40 23.42
N SER A 125 -0.86 0.68 22.72
CA SER A 125 -0.23 1.85 23.36
C SER A 125 -0.26 3.08 22.43
N ARG A 126 -0.33 4.25 23.05
CA ARG A 126 -0.52 5.58 22.45
C ARG A 126 0.48 5.86 21.33
N LEU A 127 0.02 6.26 20.14
CA LEU A 127 0.89 6.85 19.11
C LEU A 127 0.30 8.14 18.56
N ASN A 128 1.08 9.21 18.71
CA ASN A 128 0.81 10.53 18.17
C ASN A 128 0.85 10.51 16.64
N ALA A 129 -0.06 11.27 16.04
CA ALA A 129 -0.41 11.29 14.63
C ALA A 129 0.64 11.97 13.72
N HIS A 130 1.84 11.41 13.58
CA HIS A 130 2.82 11.79 12.55
C HIS A 130 3.20 10.61 11.63
N GLN A 131 2.22 9.81 11.21
CA GLN A 131 2.41 8.89 10.09
C GLN A 131 1.89 9.56 8.81
N ALA A 132 2.81 9.85 7.89
CA ALA A 132 2.49 10.47 6.60
C ALA A 132 1.71 9.47 5.73
N LEU A 133 0.40 9.47 5.88
CA LEU A 133 -0.51 9.06 4.83
C LEU A 133 -0.29 10.04 3.67
N MET A 134 0.33 9.59 2.60
CA MET A 134 0.55 10.38 1.39
C MET A 134 -0.76 10.60 0.63
N LYS A 135 -1.68 11.38 1.23
CA LYS A 135 -2.88 11.90 0.58
C LYS A 135 -2.51 13.21 -0.12
N GLY A 136 -2.77 13.33 -1.43
CA GLY A 136 -2.63 14.59 -2.18
C GLY A 136 -1.39 14.75 -3.07
N ALA A 137 -0.49 13.76 -3.17
CA ALA A 137 0.63 13.85 -4.11
C ALA A 137 0.20 13.63 -5.58
N LEU A 138 -0.94 12.98 -5.82
CA LEU A 138 -1.34 12.47 -7.13
C LEU A 138 -2.69 13.04 -7.57
N GLN A 139 -2.85 13.24 -8.88
CA GLN A 139 -4.11 13.66 -9.48
C GLN A 139 -4.75 12.47 -10.19
N CYS A 140 -5.72 11.86 -9.52
CA CYS A 140 -6.37 10.64 -10.00
C CYS A 140 -7.80 10.94 -10.44
N PRO A 141 -8.27 10.38 -11.58
CA PRO A 141 -9.70 10.40 -11.87
C PRO A 141 -10.44 9.67 -10.73
N ARG A 142 -11.58 10.22 -10.29
CA ARG A 142 -12.37 9.66 -9.18
C ARG A 142 -12.74 8.21 -9.52
N SER A 143 -12.27 7.25 -8.72
CA SER A 143 -12.64 5.84 -8.85
C SER A 143 -13.93 5.57 -8.08
N ALA A 144 -14.80 4.72 -8.62
CA ALA A 144 -15.94 4.19 -7.89
C ALA A 144 -15.46 3.27 -6.75
N PRO A 145 -16.17 3.22 -5.60
CA PRO A 145 -15.77 2.38 -4.48
C PRO A 145 -15.90 0.90 -4.84
N SER A 146 -14.88 0.10 -4.54
CA SER A 146 -14.91 -1.36 -4.61
C SER A 146 -14.93 -1.93 -3.20
N HIS A 147 -15.89 -2.81 -2.89
CA HIS A 147 -16.12 -3.35 -1.56
C HIS A 147 -15.15 -4.50 -1.19
N ALA A 148 -14.63 -4.39 0.04
CA ALA A 148 -14.04 -5.41 0.93
C ALA A 148 -12.69 -6.06 0.57
N MET A 149 -11.69 -5.90 1.46
CA MET A 149 -10.77 -6.97 1.89
C MET A 149 -9.93 -6.60 3.14
N MET A 150 -9.50 -7.63 3.88
CA MET A 150 -8.81 -7.59 5.18
C MET A 150 -7.59 -6.67 5.20
N THR A 151 -7.38 -5.97 6.31
CA THR A 151 -6.33 -4.95 6.44
C THR A 151 -5.24 -5.38 7.41
N ALA A 152 -4.02 -5.53 6.90
CA ALA A 152 -2.80 -5.42 7.69
C ALA A 152 -2.03 -4.20 7.17
N SER A 153 -1.71 -3.26 8.06
CA SER A 153 -0.94 -2.07 7.71
C SER A 153 0.52 -2.24 8.11
N SER A 154 1.44 -1.88 7.22
CA SER A 154 2.88 -1.96 7.43
C SER A 154 3.54 -0.61 7.21
N ALA A 155 4.57 -0.33 8.01
CA ALA A 155 5.44 0.81 7.87
C ALA A 155 6.70 0.41 7.09
N ILE A 156 6.98 1.13 6.01
CA ILE A 156 8.16 0.90 5.17
C ILE A 156 9.17 2.01 5.46
N SER A 157 10.42 1.66 5.74
CA SER A 157 11.52 2.60 5.71
C SER A 157 12.16 2.59 4.34
N GLN A 158 12.26 3.78 3.76
CA GLN A 158 12.96 3.96 2.50
C GLN A 158 14.42 4.29 2.80
N ARG A 159 15.22 3.27 3.12
CA ARG A 159 16.67 3.40 3.20
C ARG A 159 17.30 3.48 1.81
#